data_AF-A0A5K0WAN8-F1
#
_entry.id   AF-A0A5K0WAN8-F1
#
_cell.length_a   1.000
_cell.length_b   1.000
_cell.length_c   1.000
_cell.angle_alpha   90.00
_cell.angle_beta   90.00
_cell.angle_gamma   90.00
#
_symmetry.space_group_name_H-M   'P 1'
#
loop_
_entity.id
_entity.type
_entity.pdbx_description
1 polymer ?
#
loop_
_entity_poly.entity_id
_entity_poly.type
_entity_poly.pdbx_seq_one_letter_code
_entity_poly.pdbx_strand_id
1 'polypeptide(L)' 'AALKAIASKLGKKDWNFSVDPCSGKGGWVTADAAKSSLNRVTCNCTFANGTLCHIVA' A
#
# COMPACT_ATOMS: atom_id res chain seq x y z
N ALA A 1 9.80 1.58 -7.48
CA ALA A 1 9.52 1.42 -8.92
C ALA A 1 8.41 0.41 -9.24
N ALA A 2 8.13 -0.63 -8.44
CA ALA A 2 7.02 -1.55 -8.71
C ALA A 2 5.61 -0.96 -8.48
N LEU A 3 5.37 -0.30 -7.34
CA LEU A 3 4.05 0.26 -6.99
C LEU A 3 3.53 1.28 -8.02
N LYS A 4 4.42 2.10 -8.61
CA LYS A 4 4.04 3.06 -9.66
C LYS A 4 3.50 2.35 -10.91
N ALA A 5 4.15 1.25 -11.33
CA ALA A 5 3.70 0.46 -12.47
C ALA A 5 2.37 -0.25 -12.19
N ILE A 6 2.20 -0.79 -10.98
CA ILE A 6 0.93 -1.39 -10.54
C ILE A 6 -0.17 -0.32 -10.57
N ALA A 7 0.09 0.86 -10.01
CA ALA A 7 -0.87 1.95 -10.01
C ALA A 7 -1.30 2.35 -11.43
N SER A 8 -0.35 2.47 -12.36
CA SER A 8 -0.65 2.74 -13.77
C SER A 8 -1.52 1.65 -14.40
N LYS A 9 -1.23 0.37 -14.15
CA LYS A 9 -2.03 -0.76 -14.66
C LYS A 9 -3.44 -0.80 -14.07
N LEU A 10 -3.60 -0.46 -12.81
CA LEU A 10 -4.89 -0.44 -12.11
C LEU A 10 -5.66 0.88 -12.29
N GLY A 11 -5.10 1.86 -13.01
CA GLY A 11 -5.70 3.20 -13.13
C GLY A 11 -5.78 3.96 -11.80
N LYS A 12 -4.94 3.58 -10.83
CA LYS A 12 -4.87 4.16 -9.48
C LYS A 12 -4.18 5.52 -9.53
N LYS A 13 -4.92 6.58 -9.19
CA LYS A 13 -4.45 7.98 -9.23
C LYS A 13 -4.34 8.64 -7.86
N ASP A 14 -4.94 8.03 -6.85
CA ASP A 14 -5.07 8.54 -5.48
C ASP A 14 -3.93 8.10 -4.55
N TRP A 15 -3.01 7.26 -5.02
CA TRP A 15 -1.84 6.84 -4.24
C TRP A 15 -0.78 7.94 -4.18
N ASN A 16 -0.47 8.38 -2.97
CA ASN A 16 0.60 9.33 -2.70
C ASN A 16 1.92 8.60 -2.46
N PHE A 17 2.75 8.54 -3.51
CA PHE A 17 4.08 7.92 -3.48
C PHE A 17 5.11 8.62 -2.59
N SER A 18 4.79 9.78 -2.03
CA SER A 18 5.63 10.49 -1.05
C SER A 18 5.32 10.08 0.40
N VAL A 19 4.27 9.27 0.60
CA VAL A 19 3.84 8.77 1.91
C VAL A 19 4.18 7.29 2.01
N ASP A 20 4.60 6.86 3.20
CA ASP A 20 4.88 5.46 3.48
C ASP A 20 3.64 4.57 3.16
N PRO A 21 3.78 3.56 2.29
CA PRO A 21 2.67 2.70 1.88
C PRO A 21 2.11 1.82 3.00
N CYS A 22 2.92 1.51 4.01
CA CYS A 22 2.52 0.71 5.16
C CYS A 22 1.78 1.53 6.24
N SER A 23 1.83 2.86 6.16
CA SER A 23 1.13 3.76 7.09
C SER A 23 -0.40 3.71 6.96
N GLY A 24 -0.93 3.14 5.87
CA GLY A 24 -2.35 3.13 5.54
C GLY A 24 -2.94 4.51 5.17
N LYS A 25 -2.11 5.55 5.07
CA LYS A 25 -2.51 6.92 4.70
C LYS A 25 -2.33 7.14 3.20
N GLY A 26 -2.54 8.36 2.70
CA GLY A 26 -2.15 8.73 1.33
C GLY A 26 -2.80 7.90 0.21
N GLY A 27 -4.00 7.34 0.44
CA GLY A 27 -4.74 6.54 -0.56
C GLY A 27 -4.32 5.07 -0.65
N TRP A 28 -3.31 4.63 0.12
CA TRP A 28 -2.83 3.25 0.13
C TRP A 28 -3.87 2.24 0.65
N VAL A 29 -4.84 2.71 1.44
CA VAL A 29 -5.96 1.92 1.93
C VAL A 29 -7.25 2.71 1.79
N THR A 30 -8.30 2.06 1.28
CA THR A 30 -9.67 2.62 1.32
C THR A 30 -10.26 2.41 2.71
N ALA A 31 -10.73 3.50 3.34
CA ALA A 31 -11.30 3.49 4.69
C ALA A 31 -12.65 2.74 4.78
N ASP A 32 -13.41 2.72 3.68
CA ASP A 32 -14.63 1.94 3.57
C ASP A 32 -14.32 0.44 3.72
N ALA A 33 -14.78 -0.16 4.82
CA ALA A 33 -14.44 -1.54 5.19
C ALA A 33 -14.85 -2.56 4.13
N ALA A 34 -15.99 -2.34 3.47
CA ALA A 34 -16.51 -3.23 2.44
C ALA A 34 -15.64 -3.22 1.16
N LYS A 35 -15.03 -2.08 0.85
CA LYS A 35 -14.13 -1.91 -0.32
C LYS A 35 -12.65 -2.00 0.05
N SER A 36 -12.33 -2.18 1.32
CA SER A 36 -10.95 -2.10 1.81
C SER A 36 -10.08 -3.24 1.25
N SER A 37 -10.65 -4.41 1.00
CA SER A 37 -9.96 -5.52 0.35
C SER A 37 -9.61 -5.25 -1.12
N LEU A 38 -10.31 -4.33 -1.78
CA LEU A 38 -10.08 -3.98 -3.20
C LEU A 38 -8.95 -2.95 -3.38
N ASN A 39 -8.66 -2.18 -2.35
CA ASN A 39 -7.59 -1.19 -2.34
C ASN A 39 -6.95 -1.13 -0.96
N ARG A 40 -5.98 -2.01 -0.74
CA ARG A 40 -5.18 -2.06 0.47
C ARG A 40 -3.81 -2.60 0.16
N VAL A 41 -2.81 -1.79 0.46
CA VAL A 41 -1.45 -2.28 0.62
C VAL A 41 -1.33 -2.93 1.99
N THR A 42 -0.80 -4.15 2.02
CA THR A 42 -0.53 -4.94 3.22
C THR A 42 0.96 -5.10 3.38
N CYS A 43 1.44 -4.89 4.60
CA CYS A 43 2.85 -4.99 4.92
C CYS A 43 3.10 -6.01 6.03
N ASN A 44 4.19 -6.74 5.89
CA ASN A 44 4.77 -7.53 6.95
C ASN A 44 5.94 -6.76 7.58
N CYS A 45 5.70 -6.20 8.77
CA CYS A 45 6.70 -5.49 9.56
C CYS A 45 7.44 -6.38 10.57
N THR A 46 7.34 -7.70 10.46
CA THR A 46 8.21 -8.63 11.21
C THR A 46 9.46 -9.01 10.40
N PHE A 47 9.54 -8.56 9.13
CA PHE A 47 10.68 -8.81 8.26
C PHE A 47 11.97 -8.19 8.84
N ALA A 48 13.09 -8.88 8.63
CA ALA A 48 14.39 -8.49 9.19
C ALA A 48 14.36 -8.19 10.71
N ASN A 49 13.70 -9.04 11.50
CA ASN A 49 13.53 -8.88 12.96
C ASN A 49 12.83 -7.56 13.35
N GLY A 50 11.90 -7.09 12.52
CA GLY A 50 11.13 -5.87 12.79
C GLY A 50 11.84 -4.57 12.44
N THR A 51 13.01 -4.62 11.82
CA THR A 51 13.75 -3.42 11.38
C THR A 51 13.26 -2.87 10.04
N LEU A 52 12.57 -3.69 9.24
CA LEU A 52 12.07 -3.33 7.91
C LEU A 52 10.63 -3.84 7.72
N CYS A 53 9.78 -2.99 7.15
CA CYS A 53 8.47 -3.40 6.66
C CYS A 53 8.57 -3.82 5.20
N HIS A 54 8.07 -5.02 4.88
CA HIS A 54 8.02 -5.55 3.52
C HIS A 54 6.58 -5.54 3.01
N ILE A 55 6.34 -5.01 1.82
CA ILE A 55 5.01 -5.01 1.20
C ILE A 55 4.72 -6.39 0.63
N VAL A 56 3.61 -7.01 1.02
CA VAL A 56 3.27 -8.40 0.69
C VAL A 56 2.00 -8.56 -0.15
N ALA A 57 1.10 -7.58 -0.13
CA ALA A 57 -0.12 -7.57 -0.96
C ALA A 57 -0.57 -6.13 -1.25
#